data_AF-A0A261Y637-F1
#
_entry.id   AF-A0A261Y637-F1
#
_cell.length_a   1.000
_cell.length_b   1.000
_cell.length_c   1.000
_cell.angle_alpha   90.00
_cell.angle_beta   90.00
_cell.angle_gamma   90.00
#
_symmetry.space_group_name_H-M   'P 1'
#
loop_
_entity.id
_entity.type
_entity.pdbx_description
1 polymer ?
#
loop_
_entity_poly.entity_id
_entity_poly.type
_entity_poly.pdbx_seq_one_letter_code
_entity_poly.pdbx_strand_id
1 'polypeptide(L)'
;MWLKTYKKGTSGFHNARYQLHALHVMNLTERTSFPYDPEDIIADNDPTVYFIGGIVLQRPALLLDNGVIYGAWGSHCDHYNYTGMVIGVDTNAKKKAFWVAEAGSKRTKGSGIWMGGCGLSSDGTGRFYAVTGNGDTSVTTRTPGKNPGKILEAVVALNISKINGKLSATDFFEPYNYTRFRDTDLGSGGLTLLPSQYFGTKTIPNIGVVSGKSGHIYILDADHLGGYQTGPNHGDGVLQRIFIAGASSYAEASAYPEGGYLYLNMFGKNTQVFKYGLNKGVPQFHLVGEGQTKVNRLAGSPQITSVNGQSASLWYTDVGGFLYVYDAVPVKGILPMIRSWNLTAKHPQPVNKFVRPAIGNGHVYIATSDARVIGFGLGSKPGMC
;
A
#
# COMPACT_ATOMS: atom_id res chain seq x y z
N MET A 1 -5.46 -15.25 -5.84
CA MET A 1 -5.02 -14.09 -6.66
C MET A 1 -6.19 -13.59 -7.49
N TRP A 2 -6.29 -12.27 -7.72
CA TRP A 2 -7.27 -11.74 -8.67
C TRP A 2 -6.67 -11.68 -10.07
N LEU A 3 -7.35 -12.25 -11.05
CA LEU A 3 -7.00 -12.18 -12.46
C LEU A 3 -8.03 -11.32 -13.19
N LYS A 4 -7.57 -10.39 -14.04
CA LYS A 4 -8.44 -9.66 -14.97
C LYS A 4 -8.41 -10.35 -16.33
N THR A 5 -9.59 -10.61 -16.88
CA THR A 5 -9.78 -11.26 -18.19
C THR A 5 -10.97 -10.62 -18.92
N TYR A 6 -11.43 -11.23 -20.00
CA TYR A 6 -12.70 -10.92 -20.64
C TYR A 6 -13.62 -12.14 -20.56
N LYS A 7 -14.94 -11.92 -20.67
CA LYS A 7 -15.88 -12.99 -21.00
C LYS A 7 -15.35 -13.76 -22.22
N LYS A 8 -15.45 -15.10 -22.18
CA LYS A 8 -14.88 -15.96 -23.22
C LYS A 8 -15.31 -15.52 -24.62
N GLY A 9 -14.35 -15.31 -25.52
CA GLY A 9 -14.60 -14.91 -26.91
C GLY A 9 -14.99 -13.45 -27.11
N THR A 10 -14.84 -12.59 -26.09
CA THR A 10 -15.21 -11.18 -26.16
C THR A 10 -14.02 -10.26 -25.86
N SER A 11 -14.20 -8.97 -26.10
CA SER A 11 -13.23 -7.92 -25.77
C SER A 11 -13.96 -6.63 -25.34
N GLY A 12 -13.20 -5.63 -24.87
CA GLY A 12 -13.73 -4.33 -24.45
C GLY A 12 -14.18 -4.29 -22.98
N PHE A 13 -14.24 -3.08 -22.42
CA PHE A 13 -14.36 -2.90 -20.96
C PHE A 13 -15.66 -3.48 -20.38
N HIS A 14 -16.80 -3.39 -21.07
CA HIS A 14 -18.07 -4.00 -20.63
C HIS A 14 -17.97 -5.52 -20.42
N ASN A 15 -17.07 -6.17 -21.16
CA ASN A 15 -16.86 -7.60 -21.10
C ASN A 15 -15.70 -8.00 -20.20
N ALA A 16 -14.93 -7.05 -19.67
CA ALA A 16 -13.83 -7.38 -18.78
C ALA A 16 -14.37 -7.95 -17.47
N ARG A 17 -13.71 -8.97 -16.94
CA ARG A 17 -14.10 -9.69 -15.73
C ARG A 17 -12.92 -9.81 -14.79
N TYR A 18 -13.21 -9.85 -13.50
CA TYR A 18 -12.25 -10.30 -12.51
C TYR A 18 -12.60 -11.70 -12.06
N GLN A 19 -11.59 -12.49 -11.76
CA GLN A 19 -11.72 -13.83 -11.19
C GLN A 19 -10.77 -13.95 -10.01
N LEU A 20 -11.29 -14.25 -8.83
CA LEU A 20 -10.46 -14.65 -7.70
C LEU A 20 -10.17 -16.14 -7.84
N HIS A 21 -8.90 -16.47 -7.97
CA HIS A 21 -8.40 -17.84 -8.00
C HIS A 21 -7.78 -18.23 -6.66
N ALA A 22 -7.93 -19.49 -6.27
CA ALA A 22 -7.28 -20.12 -5.14
C ALA A 22 -6.58 -21.40 -5.62
N LEU A 23 -5.26 -21.31 -5.79
CA LEU A 23 -4.44 -22.42 -6.30
C LEU A 23 -3.72 -23.12 -5.15
N HIS A 24 -3.59 -24.44 -5.23
CA HIS A 24 -2.73 -25.20 -4.33
C HIS A 24 -1.25 -24.91 -4.66
N VAL A 25 -0.45 -24.56 -3.65
CA VAL A 25 0.89 -23.99 -3.84
C VAL A 25 1.88 -24.94 -4.53
N MET A 26 1.74 -26.26 -4.35
CA MET A 26 2.72 -27.23 -4.86
C MET A 26 2.46 -27.69 -6.30
N ASN A 27 1.20 -27.77 -6.71
CA ASN A 27 0.79 -28.37 -7.99
C ASN A 27 -0.10 -27.46 -8.83
N LEU A 28 -0.41 -26.26 -8.32
CA LEU A 28 -1.19 -25.21 -8.98
C LEU A 28 -2.61 -25.62 -9.36
N THR A 29 -3.15 -26.70 -8.79
CA THR A 29 -4.54 -27.09 -9.01
C THR A 29 -5.48 -26.09 -8.35
N GLU A 30 -6.54 -25.67 -9.04
CA GLU A 30 -7.59 -24.80 -8.50
C GLU A 30 -8.34 -25.51 -7.37
N ARG A 31 -8.60 -24.81 -6.26
CA ARG A 31 -9.43 -25.31 -5.17
C ARG A 31 -10.90 -25.35 -5.60
N THR A 32 -11.64 -26.31 -5.04
CA THR A 32 -13.10 -26.40 -5.21
C THR A 32 -13.77 -25.05 -4.88
N SER A 33 -14.80 -24.70 -5.64
CA SER A 33 -15.57 -23.44 -5.58
C SER A 33 -14.90 -22.21 -6.20
N PHE A 34 -13.66 -22.31 -6.69
CA PHE A 34 -12.98 -21.23 -7.42
C PHE A 34 -12.86 -21.56 -8.93
N PRO A 35 -12.73 -20.55 -9.81
CA PRO A 35 -12.66 -19.12 -9.52
C PRO A 35 -14.00 -18.47 -9.11
N TYR A 36 -13.90 -17.40 -8.33
CA TYR A 36 -15.04 -16.54 -7.95
C TYR A 36 -15.11 -15.28 -8.85
N ASP A 37 -16.26 -15.02 -9.48
CA ASP A 37 -16.53 -13.83 -10.29
C ASP A 37 -17.35 -12.82 -9.47
N PRO A 38 -16.83 -11.60 -9.17
CA PRO A 38 -17.51 -10.59 -8.39
C PRO A 38 -18.41 -9.68 -9.24
N GLU A 39 -18.54 -9.87 -10.56
CA GLU A 39 -19.36 -9.00 -11.40
C GLU A 39 -20.79 -8.88 -10.86
N ASP A 40 -21.35 -7.66 -10.93
CA ASP A 40 -22.73 -7.33 -10.56
C ASP A 40 -23.09 -7.49 -9.07
N ILE A 41 -22.15 -7.91 -8.21
CA ILE A 41 -22.40 -7.90 -6.75
C ILE A 41 -22.61 -6.46 -6.27
N ILE A 42 -23.50 -6.29 -5.29
CA ILE A 42 -23.89 -4.97 -4.77
C ILE A 42 -23.09 -4.62 -3.51
N ALA A 43 -22.70 -3.34 -3.39
CA ALA A 43 -22.01 -2.81 -2.23
C ALA A 43 -22.90 -2.79 -0.98
N ASP A 44 -22.33 -3.14 0.17
CA ASP A 44 -23.05 -3.28 1.42
C ASP A 44 -23.44 -1.93 2.04
N ASN A 45 -22.68 -0.86 1.73
CA ASN A 45 -22.91 0.49 2.20
C ASN A 45 -23.55 1.43 1.16
N ASP A 46 -23.81 0.95 -0.06
CA ASP A 46 -24.54 1.68 -1.09
C ASP A 46 -25.21 0.72 -2.09
N PRO A 47 -26.54 0.51 -2.03
CA PRO A 47 -27.23 -0.44 -2.89
C PRO A 47 -27.29 0.00 -4.37
N THR A 48 -26.90 1.24 -4.69
CA THR A 48 -26.87 1.76 -6.06
C THR A 48 -25.55 1.48 -6.78
N VAL A 49 -24.55 0.98 -6.05
CA VAL A 49 -23.22 0.68 -6.58
C VAL A 49 -23.02 -0.84 -6.63
N TYR A 50 -22.61 -1.32 -7.80
CA TYR A 50 -22.26 -2.72 -8.03
C TYR A 50 -20.89 -2.82 -8.70
N PHE A 51 -20.26 -3.99 -8.61
CA PHE A 51 -18.94 -4.22 -9.17
C PHE A 51 -18.99 -4.37 -10.70
N ILE A 52 -18.16 -3.59 -11.39
CA ILE A 52 -17.98 -3.66 -12.85
C ILE A 52 -16.49 -3.80 -13.13
N GLY A 53 -16.03 -5.00 -13.46
CA GLY A 53 -14.61 -5.29 -13.65
C GLY A 53 -13.94 -4.44 -14.74
N GLY A 54 -14.71 -4.00 -15.73
CA GLY A 54 -14.31 -3.11 -16.81
C GLY A 54 -13.66 -1.81 -16.38
N ILE A 55 -14.24 -1.15 -15.37
CA ILE A 55 -13.92 0.24 -15.05
C ILE A 55 -12.96 0.38 -13.86
N VAL A 56 -12.65 -0.74 -13.19
CA VAL A 56 -11.76 -0.76 -12.03
C VAL A 56 -10.47 -1.53 -12.28
N LEU A 57 -9.43 -1.15 -11.54
CA LEU A 57 -8.10 -1.76 -11.59
C LEU A 57 -7.65 -2.18 -10.19
N GLN A 58 -7.34 -3.46 -10.04
CA GLN A 58 -6.73 -4.04 -8.85
C GLN A 58 -5.22 -3.83 -8.96
N ARG A 59 -4.66 -3.02 -8.06
CA ARG A 59 -3.21 -2.83 -7.87
C ARG A 59 -2.75 -3.23 -6.48
N PRO A 60 -3.51 -2.95 -5.40
CA PRO A 60 -3.10 -3.29 -4.05
C PRO A 60 -2.81 -4.79 -3.83
N ALA A 61 -1.89 -5.13 -2.94
CA ALA A 61 -1.71 -6.51 -2.52
C ALA A 61 -2.92 -7.03 -1.73
N LEU A 62 -3.11 -8.35 -1.68
CA LEU A 62 -4.22 -8.97 -0.97
C LEU A 62 -3.94 -9.05 0.53
N LEU A 63 -4.97 -8.82 1.34
CA LEU A 63 -4.96 -9.06 2.78
C LEU A 63 -5.75 -10.34 3.07
N LEU A 64 -5.14 -11.28 3.80
CA LEU A 64 -5.85 -12.41 4.39
C LEU A 64 -6.08 -12.13 5.87
N ASP A 65 -7.33 -12.06 6.30
CA ASP A 65 -7.70 -11.87 7.69
C ASP A 65 -8.80 -12.89 8.05
N ASN A 66 -8.51 -13.75 9.03
CA ASN A 66 -9.45 -14.75 9.57
C ASN A 66 -10.21 -15.58 8.49
N GLY A 67 -9.50 -16.00 7.45
CA GLY A 67 -10.08 -16.83 6.37
C GLY A 67 -10.88 -16.06 5.31
N VAL A 68 -10.82 -14.72 5.33
CA VAL A 68 -11.38 -13.83 4.31
C VAL A 68 -10.25 -13.12 3.58
N ILE A 69 -10.33 -13.13 2.25
CA ILE A 69 -9.36 -12.50 1.35
C ILE A 69 -9.94 -11.16 0.91
N TYR A 70 -9.29 -10.08 1.33
CA TYR A 70 -9.65 -8.72 0.97
C TYR A 70 -8.79 -8.23 -0.20
N GLY A 71 -9.46 -7.71 -1.22
CA GLY A 71 -8.86 -6.94 -2.30
C GLY A 71 -9.34 -5.49 -2.27
N ALA A 72 -8.59 -4.61 -2.91
CA ALA A 72 -8.98 -3.23 -3.11
C ALA A 72 -8.79 -2.79 -4.57
N TRP A 73 -9.60 -1.84 -5.01
CA TRP A 73 -9.61 -1.36 -6.39
C TRP A 73 -9.66 0.17 -6.46
N GLY A 74 -8.97 0.69 -7.49
CA GLY A 74 -9.10 2.06 -7.95
C GLY A 74 -9.50 2.11 -9.42
N SER A 75 -9.25 3.25 -10.05
CA SER A 75 -9.61 3.48 -11.46
C SER A 75 -8.64 2.86 -12.46
N HIS A 76 -9.14 2.69 -13.67
CA HIS A 76 -8.29 2.66 -14.86
C HIS A 76 -8.11 4.08 -15.41
N CYS A 77 -7.06 4.79 -14.97
CA CYS A 77 -6.72 6.15 -15.41
C CYS A 77 -7.84 7.18 -15.22
N ASP A 78 -8.62 7.06 -14.15
CA ASP A 78 -9.74 7.95 -13.79
C ASP A 78 -10.86 8.05 -14.83
N HIS A 79 -10.92 7.06 -15.73
CA HIS A 79 -11.99 6.88 -16.68
C HIS A 79 -13.24 6.32 -16.01
N TYR A 80 -14.40 6.64 -16.60
CA TYR A 80 -15.72 6.16 -16.20
C TYR A 80 -16.14 6.56 -14.77
N ASN A 81 -17.32 6.09 -14.37
CA ASN A 81 -17.91 6.37 -13.07
C ASN A 81 -17.51 5.29 -12.05
N TYR A 82 -16.23 5.32 -11.65
CA TYR A 82 -15.63 4.41 -10.68
C TYR A 82 -15.68 4.98 -9.26
N THR A 83 -15.60 4.12 -8.25
CA THR A 83 -15.29 4.51 -6.87
C THR A 83 -14.21 3.58 -6.31
N GLY A 84 -13.46 4.03 -5.29
CA GLY A 84 -12.62 3.13 -4.50
C GLY A 84 -13.44 2.02 -3.87
N MET A 85 -12.97 0.78 -3.98
CA MET A 85 -13.69 -0.39 -3.51
C MET A 85 -12.80 -1.28 -2.65
N VAL A 86 -13.39 -1.91 -1.63
CA VAL A 86 -12.80 -3.04 -0.89
C VAL A 86 -13.80 -4.19 -0.91
N ILE A 87 -13.36 -5.38 -1.32
CA ILE A 87 -14.18 -6.59 -1.38
C ILE A 87 -13.49 -7.69 -0.59
N GLY A 88 -14.23 -8.31 0.32
CA GLY A 88 -13.81 -9.49 1.07
C GLY A 88 -14.55 -10.74 0.58
N VAL A 89 -13.80 -11.78 0.22
CA VAL A 89 -14.34 -13.09 -0.21
C VAL A 89 -13.74 -14.18 0.67
N ASP A 90 -14.55 -15.08 1.22
CA ASP A 90 -14.05 -16.18 2.04
C ASP A 90 -13.40 -17.29 1.20
N THR A 91 -12.74 -18.21 1.91
CA THR A 91 -12.09 -19.40 1.30
C THR A 91 -13.05 -20.42 0.69
N ASN A 92 -14.36 -20.17 0.71
CA ASN A 92 -15.39 -20.96 0.01
C ASN A 92 -16.04 -20.16 -1.14
N ALA A 93 -15.37 -19.11 -1.63
CA ALA A 93 -15.83 -18.27 -2.73
C ALA A 93 -17.16 -17.54 -2.43
N LYS A 94 -17.37 -17.07 -1.19
CA LYS A 94 -18.55 -16.27 -0.82
C LYS A 94 -18.18 -14.85 -0.45
N LYS A 95 -18.91 -13.87 -0.99
CA LYS A 95 -18.82 -12.46 -0.57
C LYS A 95 -19.09 -12.34 0.94
N LYS A 96 -18.16 -11.75 1.68
CA LYS A 96 -18.31 -11.37 3.09
C LYS A 96 -18.47 -9.88 3.28
N ALA A 97 -17.82 -9.11 2.41
CA ALA A 97 -17.88 -7.65 2.46
C ALA A 97 -17.74 -7.06 1.06
N PHE A 98 -18.42 -5.95 0.85
CA PHE A 98 -18.16 -5.03 -0.25
C PHE A 98 -18.44 -3.60 0.23
N TRP A 99 -17.38 -2.82 0.41
CA TRP A 99 -17.44 -1.42 0.80
C TRP A 99 -16.94 -0.51 -0.33
N VAL A 100 -17.58 0.64 -0.48
CA VAL A 100 -17.17 1.68 -1.43
C VAL A 100 -16.93 3.02 -0.72
N ALA A 101 -15.92 3.76 -1.18
CA ALA A 101 -15.48 5.01 -0.56
C ALA A 101 -16.41 6.20 -0.85
N GLU A 102 -17.06 6.21 -2.01
CA GLU A 102 -17.98 7.28 -2.46
C GLU A 102 -19.44 6.85 -2.33
N ALA A 103 -19.83 6.36 -1.14
CA ALA A 103 -21.21 5.98 -0.87
C ALA A 103 -22.13 7.20 -0.67
N GLY A 104 -23.38 7.12 -1.11
CA GLY A 104 -24.43 8.08 -0.77
C GLY A 104 -25.33 8.48 -1.95
N SER A 105 -26.33 9.32 -1.67
CA SER A 105 -27.42 9.65 -2.60
C SER A 105 -26.98 10.30 -3.92
N LYS A 106 -25.86 11.03 -3.92
CA LYS A 106 -25.29 11.62 -5.12
C LYS A 106 -24.11 10.77 -5.59
N ARG A 107 -24.22 10.11 -6.74
CA ARG A 107 -23.10 9.33 -7.27
C ARG A 107 -21.95 10.24 -7.74
N THR A 108 -20.77 10.03 -7.17
CA THR A 108 -19.52 10.73 -7.52
C THR A 108 -18.44 9.74 -7.88
N LYS A 109 -17.64 10.07 -8.92
CA LYS A 109 -16.49 9.25 -9.27
C LYS A 109 -15.28 9.67 -8.44
N GLY A 110 -14.46 8.72 -8.01
CA GLY A 110 -13.25 9.05 -7.25
C GLY A 110 -12.84 8.08 -6.17
N SER A 111 -11.94 8.55 -5.33
CA SER A 111 -11.41 7.90 -4.13
C SER A 111 -10.84 6.51 -4.39
N GLY A 112 -10.26 6.33 -5.57
CA GLY A 112 -9.71 5.04 -6.00
C GLY A 112 -8.64 4.55 -5.02
N ILE A 113 -8.73 3.29 -4.62
CA ILE A 113 -7.77 2.67 -3.69
C ILE A 113 -6.76 1.92 -4.54
N TRP A 114 -5.70 2.61 -4.94
CA TRP A 114 -4.69 2.06 -5.85
C TRP A 114 -3.34 1.81 -5.17
N MET A 115 -3.00 2.62 -4.16
CA MET A 115 -1.93 2.42 -3.17
C MET A 115 -0.58 1.98 -3.76
N GLY A 116 -0.27 2.29 -5.01
CA GLY A 116 1.02 1.95 -5.64
C GLY A 116 1.50 0.51 -5.43
N GLY A 117 0.61 -0.49 -5.52
CA GLY A 117 0.96 -1.90 -5.30
C GLY A 117 1.05 -2.34 -3.83
N CYS A 118 0.77 -1.43 -2.90
CA CYS A 118 0.78 -1.69 -1.46
C CYS A 118 -0.44 -2.47 -1.00
N GLY A 119 -0.32 -3.23 0.08
CA GLY A 119 -1.43 -3.96 0.66
C GLY A 119 -2.33 -3.07 1.51
N LEU A 120 -3.52 -3.56 1.83
CA LEU A 120 -4.27 -3.04 2.99
C LEU A 120 -3.50 -3.43 4.25
N SER A 121 -3.25 -2.48 5.13
CA SER A 121 -2.58 -2.75 6.41
C SER A 121 -3.59 -3.18 7.46
N SER A 122 -3.34 -4.27 8.18
CA SER A 122 -4.19 -4.76 9.27
C SER A 122 -3.44 -4.70 10.58
N ASP A 123 -4.13 -4.32 11.66
CA ASP A 123 -3.60 -4.41 13.03
C ASP A 123 -3.90 -5.77 13.69
N GLY A 124 -4.56 -6.68 12.95
CA GLY A 124 -4.92 -8.02 13.43
C GLY A 124 -6.12 -8.06 14.38
N THR A 125 -6.76 -6.93 14.67
CA THR A 125 -7.91 -6.84 15.59
C THR A 125 -9.27 -6.91 14.89
N GLY A 126 -9.27 -7.15 13.57
CA GLY A 126 -10.43 -6.99 12.70
C GLY A 126 -10.59 -5.56 12.18
N ARG A 127 -9.54 -4.75 12.27
CA ARG A 127 -9.43 -3.41 11.68
C ARG A 127 -8.30 -3.38 10.66
N PHE A 128 -8.54 -2.74 9.53
CA PHE A 128 -7.51 -2.50 8.53
C PHE A 128 -7.67 -1.13 7.89
N TYR A 129 -6.65 -0.71 7.15
CA TYR A 129 -6.53 0.65 6.63
C TYR A 129 -6.40 0.63 5.12
N ALA A 130 -7.19 1.49 4.47
CA ALA A 130 -7.08 1.81 3.06
C ALA A 130 -6.62 3.26 2.90
N VAL A 131 -5.98 3.57 1.76
CA VAL A 131 -5.65 4.95 1.40
C VAL A 131 -6.35 5.29 0.07
N THR A 132 -7.19 6.31 0.09
CA THR A 132 -7.96 6.77 -1.07
C THR A 132 -7.18 7.83 -1.85
N GLY A 133 -7.36 7.86 -3.17
CA GLY A 133 -6.85 8.93 -4.04
C GLY A 133 -7.85 10.07 -4.21
N ASN A 134 -7.66 10.86 -5.27
CA ASN A 134 -8.53 11.95 -5.66
C ASN A 134 -10.01 11.55 -5.81
N GLY A 135 -10.94 12.41 -5.39
CA GLY A 135 -12.38 12.13 -5.44
C GLY A 135 -13.28 13.30 -5.01
N ASP A 136 -14.40 12.98 -4.37
CA ASP A 136 -15.31 13.89 -3.68
C ASP A 136 -15.31 13.59 -2.17
N THR A 137 -15.64 14.59 -1.36
CA THR A 137 -15.60 14.46 0.10
C THR A 137 -16.79 15.15 0.72
N SER A 138 -17.31 14.50 1.76
CA SER A 138 -18.33 15.10 2.65
C SER A 138 -17.71 15.98 3.74
N VAL A 139 -16.38 15.95 3.87
CA VAL A 139 -15.63 16.61 4.94
C VAL A 139 -15.05 17.92 4.43
N THR A 140 -15.81 19.01 4.59
CA THR A 140 -15.42 20.35 4.10
C THR A 140 -15.12 21.36 5.21
N THR A 141 -15.31 20.95 6.47
CA THR A 141 -15.06 21.75 7.67
C THR A 141 -14.38 20.88 8.72
N ARG A 142 -13.77 21.50 9.74
CA ARG A 142 -13.11 20.80 10.84
C ARG A 142 -13.95 19.65 11.38
N THR A 143 -13.45 18.42 11.21
CA THR A 143 -14.19 17.20 11.51
C THR A 143 -13.28 16.22 12.25
N PRO A 144 -13.65 15.79 13.48
CA PRO A 144 -12.92 14.73 14.18
C PRO A 144 -12.93 13.42 13.41
N GLY A 145 -11.90 12.60 13.61
CA GLY A 145 -11.80 11.27 13.00
C GLY A 145 -12.83 10.29 13.55
N LYS A 146 -14.01 10.23 12.92
CA LYS A 146 -15.09 9.25 13.17
C LYS A 146 -15.98 9.11 11.93
N ASN A 147 -16.35 7.88 11.59
CA ASN A 147 -17.35 7.53 10.56
C ASN A 147 -17.32 8.46 9.33
N PRO A 148 -16.23 8.44 8.54
CA PRO A 148 -16.18 9.27 7.34
C PRO A 148 -17.33 8.88 6.42
N GLY A 149 -18.08 9.86 5.93
CA GLY A 149 -19.04 9.65 4.86
C GLY A 149 -18.29 9.38 3.56
N LYS A 150 -18.49 10.25 2.56
CA LYS A 150 -17.61 10.27 1.39
C LYS A 150 -16.26 10.85 1.76
N ILE A 151 -15.20 10.22 1.27
CA ILE A 151 -13.83 10.61 1.62
C ILE A 151 -12.88 10.43 0.44
N LEU A 152 -11.97 11.38 0.24
CA LEU A 152 -10.91 11.39 -0.76
C LEU A 152 -9.57 11.68 -0.08
N GLU A 153 -8.45 11.38 -0.75
CA GLU A 153 -7.08 11.68 -0.29
C GLU A 153 -6.82 11.36 1.18
N ALA A 154 -7.37 10.24 1.66
CA ALA A 154 -7.44 9.95 3.08
C ALA A 154 -6.90 8.58 3.42
N VAL A 155 -6.37 8.46 4.64
CA VAL A 155 -6.25 7.16 5.30
C VAL A 155 -7.59 6.86 5.97
N VAL A 156 -8.15 5.69 5.72
CA VAL A 156 -9.47 5.28 6.24
C VAL A 156 -9.31 3.99 7.03
N ALA A 157 -9.72 3.98 8.28
CA ALA A 157 -9.85 2.76 9.08
C ALA A 157 -11.18 2.07 8.79
N LEU A 158 -11.13 0.80 8.39
CA LEU A 158 -12.25 -0.07 8.10
C LEU A 158 -12.30 -1.18 9.14
N ASN A 159 -13.41 -1.27 9.86
CA ASN A 159 -13.67 -2.35 10.82
C ASN A 159 -14.54 -3.43 10.18
N ILE A 160 -14.18 -4.68 10.48
CA ILE A 160 -14.98 -5.86 10.17
C ILE A 160 -16.01 -6.03 11.29
N SER A 161 -17.29 -5.96 10.93
CA SER A 161 -18.38 -6.27 11.84
C SER A 161 -18.31 -7.73 12.28
N LYS A 162 -18.21 -7.97 13.59
CA LYS A 162 -18.21 -9.33 14.17
C LYS A 162 -19.53 -10.07 13.98
N ILE A 163 -20.62 -9.36 13.65
CA ILE A 163 -21.96 -9.94 13.51
C ILE A 163 -22.17 -10.49 12.09
N ASN A 164 -21.78 -9.73 11.07
CA ASN A 164 -22.13 -10.03 9.67
C ASN A 164 -20.96 -9.96 8.69
N GLY A 165 -19.74 -9.67 9.16
CA GLY A 165 -18.54 -9.58 8.33
C GLY A 165 -18.46 -8.34 7.43
N LYS A 166 -19.49 -7.49 7.42
CA LYS A 166 -19.52 -6.25 6.64
C LYS A 166 -18.47 -5.28 7.13
N LEU A 167 -18.01 -4.43 6.21
CA LEU A 167 -17.05 -3.36 6.52
C LEU A 167 -17.78 -2.05 6.80
N SER A 168 -17.27 -1.31 7.77
CA SER A 168 -17.68 0.06 8.06
C SER A 168 -16.45 0.92 8.29
N ALA A 169 -16.43 2.11 7.70
CA ALA A 169 -15.40 3.09 8.01
C ALA A 169 -15.65 3.69 9.39
N THR A 170 -14.64 3.65 10.26
CA THR A 170 -14.78 4.04 11.68
C THR A 170 -13.95 5.25 12.04
N ASP A 171 -12.85 5.48 11.33
CA ASP A 171 -11.94 6.61 11.55
C ASP A 171 -11.27 7.00 10.23
N PHE A 172 -10.74 8.21 10.15
CA PHE A 172 -10.01 8.70 8.98
C PHE A 172 -9.00 9.78 9.34
N PHE A 173 -8.04 9.98 8.43
CA PHE A 173 -7.21 11.17 8.34
C PHE A 173 -7.29 11.72 6.92
N GLU A 174 -7.56 13.01 6.78
CA GLU A 174 -7.52 13.71 5.50
C GLU A 174 -6.63 14.96 5.66
N PRO A 175 -5.61 15.16 4.81
CA PRO A 175 -4.75 16.34 4.88
C PRO A 175 -5.54 17.64 4.83
N TYR A 176 -5.23 18.62 5.69
CA TYR A 176 -5.98 19.87 5.76
C TYR A 176 -6.02 20.63 4.42
N ASN A 177 -5.01 20.40 3.58
CA ASN A 177 -4.82 21.03 2.28
C ASN A 177 -5.13 20.09 1.10
N TYR A 178 -5.91 19.03 1.30
CA TYR A 178 -6.30 18.07 0.24
C TYR A 178 -6.82 18.76 -1.03
N THR A 179 -7.45 19.94 -0.93
CA THR A 179 -7.98 20.68 -2.09
C THR A 179 -6.89 21.13 -3.07
N ARG A 180 -5.63 21.17 -2.63
CA ARG A 180 -4.46 21.42 -3.47
C ARG A 180 -3.95 20.15 -4.14
N PHE A 181 -4.38 18.99 -3.67
CA PHE A 181 -3.98 17.71 -4.20
C PHE A 181 -4.87 17.46 -5.42
N ARG A 182 -4.29 17.70 -6.59
CA ARG A 182 -4.94 17.38 -7.88
C ARG A 182 -4.58 15.95 -8.22
N ASP A 183 -3.60 15.75 -9.09
CA ASP A 183 -2.97 14.45 -9.37
C ASP A 183 -1.77 14.19 -8.43
N THR A 184 -1.77 14.79 -7.23
CA THR A 184 -0.71 14.59 -6.22
C THR A 184 -1.18 13.71 -5.08
N ASP A 185 -1.85 12.61 -5.44
CA ASP A 185 -2.60 11.75 -4.52
C ASP A 185 -1.81 11.29 -3.30
N LEU A 186 -2.46 11.32 -2.14
CA LEU A 186 -2.09 10.53 -0.97
C LEU A 186 -2.25 9.04 -1.26
N GLY A 187 -3.33 8.64 -1.95
CA GLY A 187 -3.63 7.25 -2.34
C GLY A 187 -2.62 6.58 -3.28
N SER A 188 -1.53 7.27 -3.63
CA SER A 188 -0.40 6.71 -4.38
C SER A 188 0.51 5.82 -3.56
N GLY A 189 0.57 6.00 -2.24
CA GLY A 189 1.24 5.10 -1.31
C GLY A 189 0.23 4.31 -0.47
N GLY A 190 0.75 3.29 0.22
CA GLY A 190 0.02 2.60 1.28
C GLY A 190 0.28 3.21 2.65
N LEU A 191 -0.54 2.83 3.63
CA LEU A 191 -0.23 3.04 5.05
C LEU A 191 0.65 1.89 5.52
N THR A 192 1.80 2.16 6.12
CA THR A 192 2.61 1.17 6.85
C THR A 192 2.31 1.26 8.33
N LEU A 193 1.89 0.17 8.96
CA LEU A 193 1.86 0.05 10.43
C LEU A 193 3.23 -0.37 10.94
N LEU A 194 3.73 0.31 11.96
CA LEU A 194 5.04 0.01 12.56
C LEU A 194 4.89 -0.91 13.77
N PRO A 195 5.83 -1.85 13.99
CA PRO A 195 5.79 -2.73 15.17
C PRO A 195 5.86 -1.94 16.48
N SER A 196 4.79 -2.01 17.28
CA SER A 196 4.60 -1.21 18.49
C SER A 196 5.67 -1.42 19.56
N GLN A 197 6.29 -2.61 19.59
CA GLN A 197 7.40 -2.92 20.50
C GLN A 197 8.69 -2.11 20.24
N TYR A 198 8.85 -1.57 19.02
CA TYR A 198 10.04 -0.82 18.60
C TYR A 198 9.70 0.66 18.32
N PHE A 199 8.47 0.93 17.90
CA PHE A 199 8.00 2.25 17.53
C PHE A 199 6.73 2.56 18.30
N GLY A 200 6.71 3.68 19.03
CA GLY A 200 5.55 4.10 19.80
C GLY A 200 5.89 4.32 21.26
N THR A 201 4.88 4.72 22.03
CA THR A 201 4.99 4.92 23.47
C THR A 201 3.82 4.27 24.17
N LYS A 202 3.86 4.22 25.51
CA LYS A 202 2.74 3.69 26.31
C LYS A 202 1.40 4.37 26.00
N THR A 203 1.42 5.65 25.64
CA THR A 203 0.20 6.43 25.34
C THR A 203 -0.13 6.49 23.85
N ILE A 204 0.84 6.20 22.98
CA ILE A 204 0.67 6.20 21.51
C ILE A 204 1.36 4.94 20.97
N PRO A 205 0.77 3.76 21.17
CA PRO A 205 1.45 2.48 20.92
C PRO A 205 1.53 2.14 19.43
N ASN A 206 0.53 2.53 18.65
CA ASN A 206 0.39 2.10 17.26
C ASN A 206 0.68 3.25 16.30
N ILE A 207 1.74 3.13 15.52
CA ILE A 207 2.17 4.18 14.58
C ILE A 207 1.88 3.77 13.14
N GLY A 208 1.20 4.65 12.42
CA GLY A 208 0.99 4.55 10.98
C GLY A 208 1.85 5.55 10.21
N VAL A 209 2.39 5.15 9.06
CA VAL A 209 3.12 6.03 8.16
C VAL A 209 2.48 5.99 6.78
N VAL A 210 2.09 7.15 6.25
CA VAL A 210 1.60 7.27 4.88
C VAL A 210 2.36 8.36 4.13
N SER A 211 2.60 8.15 2.85
CA SER A 211 3.22 9.14 1.97
C SER A 211 2.57 9.10 0.59
N GLY A 212 2.58 10.23 -0.11
CA GLY A 212 1.93 10.37 -1.41
C GLY A 212 2.76 11.14 -2.44
N LYS A 213 2.17 11.39 -3.61
CA LYS A 213 2.80 12.13 -4.71
C LYS A 213 3.13 13.58 -4.35
N SER A 214 2.47 14.15 -3.35
CA SER A 214 2.67 15.53 -2.89
C SER A 214 4.00 15.76 -2.16
N GLY A 215 4.79 14.71 -1.91
CA GLY A 215 6.06 14.79 -1.17
C GLY A 215 5.91 14.93 0.34
N HIS A 216 4.67 14.90 0.84
CA HIS A 216 4.38 14.85 2.27
C HIS A 216 4.41 13.40 2.78
N ILE A 217 4.91 13.26 4.00
CA ILE A 217 4.90 12.04 4.79
C ILE A 217 4.18 12.39 6.10
N TYR A 218 3.18 11.60 6.46
CA TYR A 218 2.39 11.78 7.67
C TYR A 218 2.65 10.61 8.62
N ILE A 219 2.98 10.94 9.86
CA ILE A 219 3.11 10.01 10.97
C ILE A 219 1.83 10.12 11.80
N LEU A 220 1.06 9.04 11.84
CA LEU A 220 -0.26 8.96 12.42
C LEU A 220 -0.23 8.15 13.72
N ASP A 221 -1.07 8.53 14.68
CA ASP A 221 -1.55 7.57 15.68
C ASP A 221 -2.57 6.68 14.97
N ALA A 222 -2.25 5.39 14.81
CA ALA A 222 -3.12 4.48 14.09
C ALA A 222 -4.41 4.15 14.87
N ASP A 223 -4.45 4.40 16.18
CA ASP A 223 -5.64 4.26 17.00
C ASP A 223 -6.57 5.47 16.91
N HIS A 224 -6.01 6.64 16.57
CA HIS A 224 -6.73 7.91 16.43
C HIS A 224 -6.16 8.71 15.25
N LEU A 225 -6.69 8.46 14.04
CA LEU A 225 -6.10 8.97 12.79
C LEU A 225 -6.11 10.50 12.69
N GLY A 226 -7.05 11.16 13.38
CA GLY A 226 -7.02 12.60 13.60
C GLY A 226 -8.03 13.40 12.78
N GLY A 227 -8.70 12.83 11.79
CA GLY A 227 -9.74 13.52 11.00
C GLY A 227 -9.20 14.63 10.10
N TYR A 228 -9.97 15.71 9.95
CA TYR A 228 -9.68 16.85 9.08
C TYR A 228 -9.62 18.16 9.87
N GLN A 229 -8.53 18.94 9.69
CA GLN A 229 -8.31 20.26 10.32
C GLN A 229 -8.40 20.27 11.85
N THR A 230 -8.05 19.17 12.52
CA THR A 230 -8.17 19.06 13.98
C THR A 230 -6.94 19.58 14.73
N GLY A 231 -5.81 19.76 14.04
CA GLY A 231 -4.57 20.30 14.59
C GLY A 231 -4.59 21.82 14.79
N PRO A 232 -3.49 22.39 15.33
CA PRO A 232 -3.37 23.84 15.55
C PRO A 232 -3.57 24.63 14.25
N ASN A 233 -4.24 25.79 14.35
CA ASN A 233 -4.54 26.68 13.21
C ASN A 233 -5.26 25.97 12.04
N HIS A 234 -6.17 25.05 12.33
CA HIS A 234 -6.86 24.23 11.33
C HIS A 234 -5.88 23.37 10.49
N GLY A 235 -4.75 22.99 11.06
CA GLY A 235 -3.77 22.09 10.44
C GLY A 235 -4.09 20.60 10.63
N ASP A 236 -3.15 19.76 10.20
CA ASP A 236 -3.24 18.30 10.34
C ASP A 236 -3.16 17.88 11.81
N GLY A 237 -4.11 17.06 12.27
CA GLY A 237 -4.12 16.49 13.62
C GLY A 237 -3.30 15.20 13.74
N VAL A 238 -2.07 15.22 13.23
CA VAL A 238 -1.18 14.06 13.16
C VAL A 238 0.02 14.22 14.11
N LEU A 239 0.75 13.14 14.38
CA LEU A 239 1.92 13.16 15.27
C LEU A 239 3.05 13.99 14.66
N GLN A 240 3.25 13.86 13.36
CA GLN A 240 4.26 14.59 12.62
C GLN A 240 3.92 14.66 11.13
N ARG A 241 4.24 15.80 10.52
CA ARG A 241 4.25 15.97 9.07
C ARG A 241 5.67 16.31 8.61
N ILE A 242 6.16 15.57 7.63
CA ILE A 242 7.47 15.79 7.00
C ILE A 242 7.23 16.11 5.52
N PHE A 243 7.97 17.08 4.98
CA PHE A 243 7.87 17.45 3.56
C PHE A 243 9.24 17.34 2.89
N ILE A 244 9.30 16.58 1.79
CA ILE A 244 10.50 16.44 0.97
C ILE A 244 10.26 17.14 -0.37
N ALA A 245 10.82 18.34 -0.53
CA ALA A 245 10.56 19.19 -1.69
C ALA A 245 10.99 18.53 -3.01
N GLY A 246 10.08 18.49 -3.99
CA GLY A 246 10.32 17.90 -5.31
C GLY A 246 10.32 16.36 -5.32
N ALA A 247 9.76 15.73 -4.29
CA ALA A 247 9.62 14.28 -4.19
C ALA A 247 8.18 13.81 -4.40
N SER A 248 8.01 12.59 -4.89
CA SER A 248 6.71 11.91 -4.97
C SER A 248 6.83 10.45 -4.52
N SER A 249 5.94 10.00 -3.65
CA SER A 249 5.87 8.59 -3.27
C SER A 249 4.86 7.83 -4.13
N TYR A 250 5.15 6.54 -4.35
CA TYR A 250 4.28 5.57 -5.00
C TYR A 250 4.35 4.21 -4.28
N ALA A 251 4.79 4.24 -3.03
CA ALA A 251 5.21 3.09 -2.26
C ALA A 251 4.83 3.28 -0.78
N GLU A 252 4.72 2.19 -0.04
CA GLU A 252 4.65 2.21 1.41
C GLU A 252 6.07 2.33 2.00
N ALA A 253 6.14 2.77 3.25
CA ALA A 253 7.40 2.76 3.99
C ALA A 253 7.76 1.34 4.42
N SER A 254 9.05 1.10 4.66
CA SER A 254 9.51 -0.09 5.38
C SER A 254 10.32 0.31 6.60
N ALA A 255 10.38 -0.58 7.59
CA ALA A 255 11.12 -0.35 8.82
C ALA A 255 12.20 -1.40 9.03
N TYR A 256 13.31 -0.99 9.63
CA TYR A 256 14.24 -1.86 10.34
C TYR A 256 14.03 -1.62 11.83
N PRO A 257 13.20 -2.44 12.50
CA PRO A 257 12.72 -2.13 13.85
C PRO A 257 13.81 -2.12 14.91
N GLU A 258 14.72 -3.10 14.90
CA GLU A 258 15.82 -3.21 15.85
C GLU A 258 16.80 -2.03 15.71
N GLY A 259 16.96 -1.55 14.48
CA GLY A 259 17.71 -0.34 14.18
C GLY A 259 16.92 0.94 14.38
N GLY A 260 15.61 0.92 14.65
CA GLY A 260 14.77 2.12 14.75
C GLY A 260 14.78 3.00 13.49
N TYR A 261 14.92 2.40 12.30
CA TYR A 261 14.96 3.12 11.03
C TYR A 261 13.71 2.88 10.19
N LEU A 262 13.37 3.89 9.38
CA LEU A 262 12.27 3.90 8.42
C LEU A 262 12.80 4.33 7.05
N TYR A 263 12.32 3.69 5.98
CA TYR A 263 12.81 3.89 4.63
C TYR A 263 11.66 4.15 3.66
N LEU A 264 11.87 5.09 2.75
CA LEU A 264 10.89 5.45 1.72
C LEU A 264 11.59 5.64 0.37
N ASN A 265 11.09 4.94 -0.65
CA ASN A 265 11.48 5.17 -2.04
C ASN A 265 10.65 6.34 -2.59
N MET A 266 11.28 7.48 -2.81
CA MET A 266 10.61 8.69 -3.30
C MET A 266 11.17 9.11 -4.66
N PHE A 267 10.31 9.10 -5.69
CA PHE A 267 10.66 9.60 -7.02
C PHE A 267 11.14 11.05 -6.96
N GLY A 268 12.16 11.38 -7.75
CA GLY A 268 12.81 12.69 -7.77
C GLY A 268 13.90 12.86 -6.69
N LYS A 269 14.03 11.89 -5.79
CA LYS A 269 15.05 11.81 -4.74
C LYS A 269 15.71 10.42 -4.72
N ASN A 270 16.68 10.26 -3.85
CA ASN A 270 17.19 8.94 -3.48
C ASN A 270 16.26 8.31 -2.41
N THR A 271 16.44 7.04 -2.09
CA THR A 271 15.74 6.41 -0.95
C THR A 271 16.00 7.23 0.32
N GLN A 272 14.96 7.69 0.99
CA GLN A 272 15.06 8.53 2.19
C GLN A 272 15.07 7.66 3.44
N VAL A 273 15.94 7.97 4.41
CA VAL A 273 16.13 7.22 5.65
C VAL A 273 15.80 8.11 6.84
N PHE A 274 14.88 7.65 7.67
CA PHE A 274 14.49 8.34 8.88
C PHE A 274 14.83 7.52 10.11
N LYS A 275 15.26 8.20 11.17
CA LYS A 275 15.50 7.60 12.49
C LYS A 275 14.35 7.94 13.42
N TYR A 276 13.85 6.94 14.12
CA TYR A 276 12.86 7.10 15.18
C TYR A 276 13.46 7.83 16.39
N GLY A 277 12.65 8.68 17.00
CA GLY A 277 12.95 9.38 18.24
C GLY A 277 11.68 9.86 18.94
N LEU A 278 11.87 10.52 20.09
CA LEU A 278 10.79 11.11 20.87
C LEU A 278 11.03 12.61 21.03
N ASN A 279 9.96 13.39 20.88
CA ASN A 279 9.93 14.79 21.25
C ASN A 279 8.85 14.99 22.31
N LYS A 280 9.25 15.26 23.54
CA LYS A 280 8.34 15.39 24.70
C LYS A 280 7.36 14.22 24.84
N GLY A 281 7.85 13.00 24.58
CA GLY A 281 7.05 11.77 24.67
C GLY A 281 6.19 11.44 23.45
N VAL A 282 6.21 12.28 22.41
CA VAL A 282 5.52 12.02 21.13
C VAL A 282 6.49 11.35 20.13
N PRO A 283 6.11 10.22 19.51
CA PRO A 283 6.82 9.60 18.39
C PRO A 283 7.13 10.57 17.24
N GLN A 284 8.41 10.63 16.83
CA GLN A 284 8.85 11.42 15.67
C GLN A 284 9.93 10.69 14.88
N PHE A 285 10.11 11.11 13.63
CA PHE A 285 11.07 10.61 12.67
C PHE A 285 11.91 11.76 12.11
N HIS A 286 13.22 11.58 12.09
CA HIS A 286 14.18 12.58 11.61
C HIS A 286 14.93 12.04 10.41
N LEU A 287 15.05 12.82 9.34
CA LEU A 287 15.86 12.45 8.18
C LEU A 287 17.33 12.35 8.62
N VAL A 288 17.93 11.17 8.45
CA VAL A 288 19.30 10.87 8.89
C VAL A 288 20.19 10.36 7.77
N GLY A 289 19.63 10.07 6.60
CA GLY A 289 20.42 9.74 5.44
C GLY A 289 19.61 9.41 4.21
N GLU A 290 20.32 9.04 3.16
CA GLU A 290 19.72 8.66 1.89
C GLU A 290 20.50 7.57 1.15
N GLY A 291 19.84 6.93 0.19
CA GLY A 291 20.48 6.05 -0.78
C GLY A 291 21.41 6.83 -1.72
N GLN A 292 22.08 6.11 -2.63
CA GLN A 292 23.06 6.70 -3.54
C GLN A 292 22.52 6.91 -4.96
N THR A 293 21.38 6.28 -5.28
CA THR A 293 20.76 6.35 -6.60
C THR A 293 19.41 7.02 -6.53
N LYS A 294 19.12 7.86 -7.52
CA LYS A 294 17.78 8.43 -7.69
C LYS A 294 16.77 7.32 -7.98
N VAL A 295 15.65 7.35 -7.27
CA VAL A 295 14.53 6.43 -7.43
C VAL A 295 13.73 6.84 -8.67
N ASN A 296 13.45 5.92 -9.59
CA ASN A 296 12.60 6.19 -10.73
C ASN A 296 11.12 6.16 -10.32
N ARG A 297 10.30 6.81 -11.15
CA ARG A 297 8.85 6.87 -10.94
C ARG A 297 8.29 5.45 -10.93
N LEU A 298 7.37 5.16 -10.01
CA LEU A 298 6.69 3.85 -9.90
C LEU A 298 7.62 2.69 -9.50
N ALA A 299 8.76 2.98 -8.87
CA ALA A 299 9.60 1.97 -8.23
C ALA A 299 8.82 1.17 -7.16
N GLY A 300 9.32 -0.02 -6.87
CA GLY A 300 8.80 -0.85 -5.79
C GLY A 300 8.98 -0.23 -4.41
N SER A 301 8.14 -0.65 -3.47
CA SER A 301 8.38 -0.36 -2.06
C SER A 301 9.70 -1.00 -1.61
N PRO A 302 10.50 -0.32 -0.75
CA PRO A 302 11.67 -0.95 -0.14
C PRO A 302 11.25 -2.19 0.64
N GLN A 303 12.13 -3.16 0.79
CA GLN A 303 11.95 -4.36 1.61
C GLN A 303 13.18 -4.51 2.50
N ILE A 304 12.98 -4.81 3.78
CA ILE A 304 14.07 -4.97 4.74
C ILE A 304 14.20 -6.45 5.09
N THR A 305 15.43 -6.95 5.03
CA THR A 305 15.80 -8.23 5.64
C THR A 305 16.81 -7.98 6.73
N SER A 306 16.72 -8.70 7.85
CA SER A 306 17.72 -8.66 8.91
C SER A 306 18.21 -10.06 9.27
N VAL A 307 19.46 -10.14 9.72
CA VAL A 307 20.03 -11.36 10.31
C VAL A 307 20.19 -11.10 11.80
N ASN A 308 19.43 -11.83 12.62
CA ASN A 308 19.42 -11.75 14.08
C ASN A 308 19.27 -10.32 14.65
N GLY A 309 18.65 -9.39 13.91
CA GLY A 309 18.52 -7.99 14.33
C GLY A 309 19.84 -7.22 14.47
N GLN A 310 20.95 -7.75 13.95
CA GLN A 310 22.29 -7.12 14.07
C GLN A 310 22.75 -6.48 12.77
N SER A 311 22.42 -7.09 11.63
CA SER A 311 22.70 -6.56 10.30
C SER A 311 21.43 -6.57 9.49
N ALA A 312 21.20 -5.52 8.71
CA ALA A 312 20.03 -5.40 7.87
C ALA A 312 20.40 -4.91 6.48
N SER A 313 19.65 -5.37 5.49
CA SER A 313 19.78 -4.97 4.10
C SER A 313 18.46 -4.44 3.58
N LEU A 314 18.52 -3.34 2.84
CA LEU A 314 17.41 -2.76 2.15
C LEU A 314 17.45 -3.18 0.68
N TRP A 315 16.36 -3.75 0.20
CA TRP A 315 16.18 -4.24 -1.15
C TRP A 315 15.07 -3.46 -1.84
N TYR A 316 15.24 -3.11 -3.11
CA TYR A 316 14.10 -2.70 -3.93
C TYR A 316 14.39 -2.90 -5.41
N THR A 317 13.31 -3.01 -6.18
CA THR A 317 13.38 -3.01 -7.64
C THR A 317 12.83 -1.72 -8.21
N ASP A 318 13.39 -1.34 -9.35
CA ASP A 318 13.10 -0.08 -10.01
C ASP A 318 12.75 -0.31 -11.49
N VAL A 319 11.83 0.50 -12.03
CA VAL A 319 11.33 0.39 -13.42
C VAL A 319 12.41 0.62 -14.48
N GLY A 320 13.55 1.23 -14.12
CA GLY A 320 14.75 1.26 -14.95
C GLY A 320 15.39 -0.11 -15.18
N GLY A 321 14.85 -1.16 -14.56
CA GLY A 321 15.28 -2.54 -14.72
C GLY A 321 16.42 -2.91 -13.79
N PHE A 322 16.39 -2.40 -12.55
CA PHE A 322 17.43 -2.66 -11.56
C PHE A 322 16.87 -3.32 -10.30
N LEU A 323 17.67 -4.21 -9.71
CA LEU A 323 17.57 -4.61 -8.30
C LEU A 323 18.69 -3.88 -7.54
N TYR A 324 18.33 -3.16 -6.49
CA TYR A 324 19.28 -2.47 -5.61
C TYR A 324 19.29 -3.10 -4.22
N VAL A 325 20.49 -3.14 -3.63
CA VAL A 325 20.72 -3.63 -2.27
C VAL A 325 21.67 -2.69 -1.55
N TYR A 326 21.21 -2.19 -0.42
CA TYR A 326 21.95 -1.32 0.46
C TYR A 326 22.12 -1.98 1.83
N ASP A 327 23.19 -1.65 2.54
CA ASP A 327 23.21 -1.79 3.98
C ASP A 327 22.14 -0.84 4.54
N ALA A 328 21.30 -1.33 5.45
CA ALA A 328 20.17 -0.59 5.97
C ALA A 328 20.59 0.47 7.00
N VAL A 329 21.82 0.45 7.50
CA VAL A 329 22.32 1.44 8.48
C VAL A 329 23.12 2.53 7.75
N PRO A 330 22.68 3.81 7.82
CA PRO A 330 23.41 4.89 7.16
C PRO A 330 24.74 5.18 7.87
N VAL A 331 25.81 5.36 7.08
CA VAL A 331 27.14 5.77 7.55
C VAL A 331 27.41 7.17 7.03
N LYS A 332 27.61 8.14 7.94
CA LYS A 332 27.78 9.57 7.60
C LYS A 332 26.67 10.11 6.69
N GLY A 333 25.44 9.68 6.92
CA GLY A 333 24.26 10.15 6.20
C GLY A 333 23.96 9.43 4.87
N ILE A 334 24.69 8.37 4.53
CA ILE A 334 24.50 7.65 3.27
C ILE A 334 24.28 6.17 3.56
N LEU A 335 23.32 5.53 2.87
CA LEU A 335 23.21 4.07 2.84
C LEU A 335 24.32 3.50 1.94
N PRO A 336 25.26 2.71 2.49
CA PRO A 336 26.26 2.02 1.68
C PRO A 336 25.59 1.05 0.69
N MET A 337 25.86 1.19 -0.60
CA MET A 337 25.38 0.22 -1.59
C MET A 337 26.19 -1.07 -1.47
N ILE A 338 25.51 -2.19 -1.21
CA ILE A 338 26.12 -3.52 -1.21
C ILE A 338 26.27 -3.99 -2.67
N ARG A 339 25.19 -3.88 -3.45
CA ARG A 339 25.17 -4.30 -4.85
C ARG A 339 24.00 -3.71 -5.62
N SER A 340 24.14 -3.62 -6.93
CA SER A 340 23.04 -3.46 -7.87
C SER A 340 23.18 -4.44 -9.04
N TRP A 341 22.06 -4.86 -9.61
CA TRP A 341 22.02 -5.68 -10.82
C TRP A 341 21.22 -4.98 -11.89
N ASN A 342 21.83 -4.78 -13.06
CA ASN A 342 21.13 -4.34 -14.26
C ASN A 342 20.48 -5.55 -14.94
N LEU A 343 19.16 -5.64 -14.85
CA LEU A 343 18.37 -6.71 -15.43
C LEU A 343 18.09 -6.46 -16.92
N THR A 344 18.31 -5.24 -17.42
CA THR A 344 18.04 -4.90 -18.83
C THR A 344 18.95 -5.63 -19.81
N ALA A 345 20.15 -6.01 -19.35
CA ALA A 345 21.08 -6.86 -20.09
C ALA A 345 20.52 -8.27 -20.39
N LYS A 346 19.45 -8.69 -19.69
CA LYS A 346 18.77 -9.96 -19.92
C LYS A 346 17.40 -9.78 -20.59
N HIS A 347 16.74 -8.64 -20.38
CA HIS A 347 15.42 -8.35 -20.96
C HIS A 347 15.14 -6.83 -20.99
N PRO A 348 14.64 -6.24 -22.10
CA PRO A 348 14.55 -4.77 -22.26
C PRO A 348 13.62 -4.04 -21.26
N GLN A 349 12.64 -4.72 -20.66
CA GLN A 349 11.78 -4.16 -19.59
C GLN A 349 11.55 -5.18 -18.47
N PRO A 350 12.55 -5.45 -17.63
CA PRO A 350 12.54 -6.61 -16.74
C PRO A 350 11.73 -6.38 -15.47
N VAL A 351 11.43 -5.13 -15.09
CA VAL A 351 10.73 -4.80 -13.84
C VAL A 351 9.47 -4.02 -14.16
N ASN A 352 8.31 -4.54 -13.75
CA ASN A 352 7.04 -3.85 -13.82
C ASN A 352 6.93 -2.76 -12.74
N LYS A 353 5.93 -1.87 -12.90
CA LYS A 353 5.59 -0.83 -11.91
C LYS A 353 5.28 -1.47 -10.56
N PHE A 354 5.75 -0.85 -9.48
CA PHE A 354 5.45 -1.19 -8.08
C PHE A 354 5.94 -2.56 -7.58
N VAL A 355 6.67 -3.31 -8.41
CA VAL A 355 7.11 -4.67 -8.07
C VAL A 355 8.00 -4.64 -6.84
N ARG A 356 7.75 -5.57 -5.91
CA ARG A 356 8.61 -5.84 -4.75
C ARG A 356 9.40 -7.12 -5.02
N PRO A 357 10.70 -7.16 -4.68
CA PRO A 357 11.42 -8.44 -4.67
C PRO A 357 10.82 -9.35 -3.59
N ALA A 358 10.57 -10.62 -3.92
CA ALA A 358 10.21 -11.63 -2.94
C ALA A 358 11.49 -12.26 -2.39
N ILE A 359 11.68 -12.21 -1.07
CA ILE A 359 12.93 -12.63 -0.42
C ILE A 359 12.64 -13.72 0.59
N GLY A 360 13.41 -14.81 0.54
CA GLY A 360 13.26 -15.94 1.47
C GLY A 360 14.19 -17.09 1.13
N ASN A 361 14.51 -17.92 2.13
CA ASN A 361 15.33 -19.14 1.98
C ASN A 361 16.64 -18.92 1.20
N GLY A 362 17.33 -17.81 1.47
CA GLY A 362 18.59 -17.46 0.79
C GLY A 362 18.46 -17.06 -0.68
N HIS A 363 17.23 -16.78 -1.14
CA HIS A 363 16.94 -16.39 -2.50
C HIS A 363 16.16 -15.07 -2.57
N VAL A 364 16.30 -14.38 -3.70
CA VAL A 364 15.50 -13.22 -4.09
C VAL A 364 14.88 -13.50 -5.45
N TYR A 365 13.58 -13.26 -5.58
CA TYR A 365 12.83 -13.49 -6.80
C TYR A 365 12.17 -12.20 -7.28
N ILE A 366 12.21 -11.97 -8.59
CA ILE A 366 11.58 -10.83 -9.25
C ILE A 366 10.72 -11.36 -10.40
N ALA A 367 9.43 -11.01 -10.37
CA ALA A 367 8.54 -11.25 -11.50
C ALA A 367 8.78 -10.21 -12.60
N THR A 368 8.93 -10.66 -13.84
CA THR A 368 9.20 -9.81 -14.99
C THR A 368 7.95 -9.55 -15.82
N SER A 369 8.00 -8.54 -16.69
CA SER A 369 6.84 -8.12 -17.50
C SER A 369 6.38 -9.14 -18.55
N ASP A 370 7.25 -10.07 -18.91
CA ASP A 370 7.05 -11.14 -19.90
C ASP A 370 6.66 -12.48 -19.25
N ALA A 371 6.08 -12.44 -18.04
CA ALA A 371 5.61 -13.61 -17.29
C ALA A 371 6.71 -14.63 -16.94
N ARG A 372 7.93 -14.16 -16.66
CA ARG A 372 9.04 -14.97 -16.12
C ARG A 372 9.34 -14.57 -14.68
N VAL A 373 10.16 -15.38 -14.02
CA VAL A 373 10.71 -15.10 -12.70
C VAL A 373 12.23 -15.17 -12.78
N ILE A 374 12.91 -14.10 -12.37
CA ILE A 374 14.37 -14.08 -12.19
C ILE A 374 14.67 -14.40 -10.73
N GLY A 375 15.46 -15.45 -10.49
CA GLY A 375 15.93 -15.84 -9.16
C GLY A 375 17.41 -15.50 -8.95
N PHE A 376 17.73 -14.91 -7.81
CA PHE A 376 19.08 -14.69 -7.30
C PHE A 376 19.25 -15.61 -6.10
N GLY A 377 20.19 -16.55 -6.17
CA GLY A 377 20.60 -17.34 -5.01
C GLY A 377 21.91 -16.82 -4.43
N LEU A 378 22.16 -17.13 -3.18
CA LEU A 378 23.52 -17.15 -2.66
C LEU A 378 24.30 -18.16 -3.49
N GLY A 379 25.24 -17.69 -4.31
CA GLY A 379 26.07 -18.58 -5.12
C GLY A 379 26.78 -19.58 -4.21
N SER A 380 26.36 -20.83 -4.23
CA SER A 380 27.09 -21.89 -3.54
C SER A 380 28.44 -22.05 -4.24
N LYS A 381 29.53 -21.76 -3.54
CA LYS A 381 30.57 -22.79 -3.47
C LYS A 381 30.40 -23.48 -2.12
N PRO A 382 29.92 -24.73 -2.07
CA PRO A 382 30.38 -25.61 -1.01
C PRO A 382 31.88 -25.79 -1.26
N GLY A 383 32.71 -25.21 -0.40
CA GLY A 383 34.08 -25.68 -0.29
C GLY A 383 34.02 -27.15 0.10
N MET A 384 34.59 -28.01 -0.74
CA MET A 384 34.84 -29.40 -0.42
C MET A 384 35.82 -29.48 0.77
N CYS A 385 35.56 -30.47 1.63
CA CYS A 385 36.35 -30.92 2.80
C CYS A 385 36.31 -30.02 4.04
#